data_AF-A0A381WH20-F1
#
_entry.id   AF-A0A381WH20-F1
#
_cell.length_a   1.000
_cell.length_b   1.000
_cell.length_c   1.000
_cell.angle_alpha   90.00
_cell.angle_beta   90.00
_cell.angle_gamma   90.00
#
_symmetry.space_group_name_H-M   'P 1'
#
loop_
_entity.id
_entity.type
_entity.pdbx_description
1 polymer ?
#
loop_
_entity_poly.entity_id
_entity_poly.type
_entity_poly.pdbx_seq_one_letter_code
_entity_poly.pdbx_strand_id
1 'polypeptide(L)'
;MRRCFEALGDGSMLTAELGWRFSGGDLDGHAIGNLLIAGMVGAGDDLLGSLDEVGRLVGAVGRVLPATSQPVDLVADTGDWEVEGQVAVHRASGIVRLRLVPPDVSSPPEVGEAIAAADQVVLGPGSLYTSVLAATLAPDVVEALAGRGGPTVLVANLQPDVESPEALDDQLLVLEDHGIRPDMVLLDEAFDGEMPETCPVKRAPVSASGGRLHDPVLLGVALSTCTAANI
;
A
#
# COMPACT_ATOMS: atom_id res chain seq x y z
N MET A 1 -1.50 7.25 3.18
CA MET A 1 -0.86 8.59 3.14
C MET A 1 -0.33 9.08 4.49
N ARG A 2 -1.15 9.46 5.48
CA ARG A 2 -0.67 9.97 6.80
C ARG A 2 0.42 9.10 7.44
N ARG A 3 0.21 7.78 7.51
CA ARG A 3 1.18 6.83 8.04
C ARG A 3 2.52 6.81 7.28
N CYS A 4 2.51 7.13 5.98
CA CYS A 4 3.73 7.25 5.18
C CYS A 4 4.54 8.48 5.60
N PHE A 5 3.89 9.63 5.78
CA PHE A 5 4.56 10.83 6.29
C PHE A 5 5.10 10.64 7.71
N GLU A 6 4.34 9.97 8.57
CA GLU A 6 4.76 9.61 9.92
C GLU A 6 5.99 8.69 9.93
N ALA A 7 6.05 7.70 9.02
CA ALA A 7 7.17 6.77 8.92
C ALA A 7 8.42 7.37 8.27
N LEU A 8 8.27 8.29 7.31
CA LEU A 8 9.39 8.90 6.60
C LEU A 8 9.93 10.16 7.28
N GLY A 9 9.18 10.74 8.22
CA GLY A 9 9.54 11.99 8.87
C GLY A 9 10.72 11.89 9.83
N ASP A 10 11.17 13.06 10.28
CA ASP A 10 12.40 13.25 11.06
C ASP A 10 12.34 12.82 12.53
N GLY A 11 11.22 12.23 12.97
CA GLY A 11 10.97 11.87 14.36
C GLY A 11 10.78 13.06 15.31
N SER A 12 10.62 14.28 14.78
CA SER A 12 10.21 15.44 15.59
C SER A 12 8.85 15.22 16.25
N MET A 13 8.52 16.05 17.24
CA MET A 13 7.22 15.98 17.92
C MET A 13 6.05 16.12 16.92
N LEU A 14 6.18 16.99 15.90
CA LEU A 14 5.15 17.14 14.88
C LEU A 14 4.92 15.82 14.13
N THR A 15 6.01 15.18 13.70
CA THR A 15 5.99 13.90 12.99
C THR A 15 5.39 12.78 13.85
N ALA A 16 5.86 12.63 15.08
CA ALA A 16 5.42 11.59 16.01
C ALA A 16 3.94 11.71 16.37
N GLU A 17 3.39 12.92 16.37
CA GLU A 17 2.00 13.18 16.75
C GLU A 17 1.04 13.23 15.55
N LEU A 18 1.48 12.97 14.31
CA LEU A 18 0.56 12.92 13.15
C LEU A 18 -0.59 11.93 13.38
N GLY A 19 -0.34 10.84 14.10
CA GLY A 19 -1.30 9.84 14.47
C GLY A 19 -2.25 10.23 15.61
N TRP A 20 -1.94 11.29 16.36
CA TRP A 20 -2.74 11.76 17.50
C TRP A 20 -4.16 12.12 17.07
N ARG A 21 -5.15 11.74 17.88
CA ARG A 21 -6.56 11.96 17.60
C ARG A 21 -7.18 12.87 18.63
N PHE A 22 -7.99 13.79 18.14
CA PHE A 22 -8.83 14.62 18.99
C PHE A 22 -9.83 13.76 19.76
N SER A 23 -10.14 14.21 20.99
CA SER A 23 -11.18 13.62 21.83
C SER A 23 -12.19 14.68 22.24
N GLY A 24 -13.46 14.42 21.90
CA GLY A 24 -14.59 15.32 22.13
C GLY A 24 -14.73 16.46 21.12
N GLY A 25 -15.95 17.03 21.08
CA GLY A 25 -16.30 18.12 20.17
C GLY A 25 -16.44 17.68 18.71
N ASP A 26 -16.44 18.66 17.79
CA ASP A 26 -16.71 18.44 16.37
C ASP A 26 -15.59 17.70 15.63
N LEU A 27 -14.40 17.61 16.23
CA LEU A 27 -13.23 16.92 15.65
C LEU A 27 -13.01 15.54 16.27
N ASP A 28 -13.93 15.03 17.10
CA ASP A 28 -13.75 13.77 17.81
C ASP A 28 -13.33 12.62 16.87
N GLY A 29 -12.24 11.94 17.22
CA GLY A 29 -11.68 10.84 16.44
C GLY A 29 -10.89 11.23 15.19
N HIS A 30 -10.90 12.49 14.74
CA HIS A 30 -10.04 12.93 13.63
C HIS A 30 -8.56 12.91 14.04
N ALA A 31 -7.70 12.45 13.15
CA ALA A 31 -6.25 12.51 13.36
C ALA A 31 -5.71 13.88 12.94
N ILE A 32 -4.83 14.50 13.74
CA ILE A 32 -4.26 15.82 13.42
C ILE A 32 -3.53 15.81 12.07
N GLY A 33 -2.79 14.73 11.75
CA GLY A 33 -2.12 14.61 10.46
C GLY A 33 -3.07 14.53 9.27
N ASN A 34 -4.27 13.94 9.44
CA ASN A 34 -5.28 13.94 8.38
C ASN A 34 -5.83 15.34 8.13
N LEU A 35 -6.04 16.12 9.19
CA LEU A 35 -6.50 17.51 9.08
C LEU A 35 -5.44 18.40 8.44
N LEU A 36 -4.17 18.20 8.79
CA LEU A 36 -3.05 18.88 8.14
C LEU A 36 -3.02 18.59 6.63
N ILE A 37 -3.05 17.32 6.23
CA ILE A 37 -3.05 16.93 4.82
C ILE A 37 -4.27 17.51 4.09
N ALA A 38 -5.47 17.34 4.65
CA ALA A 38 -6.70 17.84 4.04
C ALA A 38 -6.68 19.37 3.91
N GLY A 39 -6.17 20.09 4.91
CA GLY A 39 -6.04 21.55 4.88
C GLY A 39 -5.05 22.02 3.82
N MET A 40 -3.90 21.37 3.70
CA MET A 40 -2.88 21.72 2.70
C MET A 40 -3.36 21.43 1.28
N VAL A 41 -3.98 20.28 1.06
CA VAL A 41 -4.55 19.93 -0.25
C VAL A 41 -5.74 20.82 -0.60
N GLY A 42 -6.62 21.13 0.37
CA GLY A 42 -7.80 21.96 0.13
C GLY A 42 -7.50 23.46 -0.04
N ALA A 43 -6.37 23.95 0.48
CA ALA A 43 -5.95 25.35 0.32
C ALA A 43 -5.10 25.58 -0.93
N GLY A 44 -4.48 24.53 -1.49
CA GLY A 44 -3.64 24.61 -2.68
C GLY A 44 -4.40 24.25 -3.95
N ASP A 45 -3.90 24.77 -5.09
CA ASP A 45 -4.38 24.38 -6.42
C ASP A 45 -3.56 23.22 -7.02
N ASP A 46 -2.51 22.79 -6.33
CA ASP A 46 -1.57 21.74 -6.74
C ASP A 46 -1.49 20.64 -5.68
N LEU A 47 -2.08 19.49 -5.98
CA LEU A 47 -2.10 18.32 -5.10
C LEU A 47 -0.68 17.88 -4.71
N LEU A 48 0.25 17.81 -5.68
CA LEU A 48 1.59 17.32 -5.42
C LEU A 48 2.40 18.33 -4.63
N GLY A 49 2.36 19.61 -5.01
CA GLY A 49 3.00 20.68 -4.26
C GLY A 49 2.55 20.72 -2.80
N SER A 50 1.24 20.54 -2.54
CA SER A 50 0.72 20.46 -1.18
C SER A 50 1.24 19.25 -0.41
N LEU A 51 1.37 18.08 -1.05
CA LEU A 51 1.91 16.88 -0.41
C LEU A 51 3.43 16.96 -0.18
N ASP A 52 4.17 17.53 -1.12
CA ASP A 52 5.60 17.79 -0.98
C ASP A 52 5.85 18.78 0.16
N GLU A 53 4.98 19.80 0.34
CA GLU A 53 5.07 20.72 1.47
C GLU A 53 4.76 20.05 2.82
N VAL A 54 3.78 19.15 2.88
CA VAL A 54 3.55 18.32 4.07
C VAL A 54 4.80 17.48 4.38
N GLY A 55 5.40 16.86 3.35
CA GLY A 55 6.65 16.12 3.49
C GLY A 55 7.77 16.99 4.05
N ARG A 56 7.94 18.21 3.52
CA ARG A 56 8.93 19.18 3.99
C ARG A 56 8.71 19.58 5.44
N LEU A 57 7.46 19.79 5.87
CA LEU A 57 7.12 20.20 7.23
C LEU A 57 7.45 19.12 8.28
N VAL A 58 7.31 17.85 7.92
CA VAL A 58 7.58 16.72 8.83
C VAL A 58 9.01 16.16 8.66
N GLY A 59 9.83 16.80 7.84
CA GLY A 59 11.19 16.37 7.56
C GLY A 59 11.27 14.99 6.88
N ALA A 60 10.31 14.68 6.00
CA ALA A 60 10.23 13.39 5.32
C ALA A 60 11.46 13.12 4.44
N VAL A 61 12.05 11.93 4.57
CA VAL A 61 13.07 11.42 3.65
C VAL A 61 12.39 10.62 2.55
N GLY A 62 12.47 11.10 1.31
CA GLY A 62 11.76 10.52 0.17
C GLY A 62 10.48 11.28 -0.17
N ARG A 63 9.58 10.67 -0.97
CA ARG A 63 8.33 11.30 -1.41
C ARG A 63 7.14 10.39 -1.14
N VAL A 64 5.99 11.00 -0.83
CA VAL A 64 4.70 10.32 -0.68
C VAL A 64 3.79 10.80 -1.80
N LEU A 65 3.57 9.94 -2.79
CA LEU A 65 2.71 10.22 -3.93
C LEU A 65 1.29 9.66 -3.68
N PRO A 66 0.23 10.34 -4.12
CA PRO A 66 -1.12 9.79 -4.10
C PRO A 66 -1.27 8.71 -5.18
N ALA A 67 -2.10 7.70 -4.90
CA ALA A 67 -2.42 6.65 -5.88
C ALA A 67 -3.22 7.19 -7.07
N THR A 68 -3.95 8.29 -6.91
CA THR A 68 -4.74 8.92 -7.97
C THR A 68 -4.64 10.45 -7.89
N SER A 69 -4.74 11.13 -9.03
CA SER A 69 -4.72 12.59 -9.11
C SER A 69 -6.04 13.26 -8.72
N GLN A 70 -7.11 12.47 -8.59
CA GLN A 70 -8.45 12.92 -8.23
C GLN A 70 -9.08 11.96 -7.21
N PRO A 71 -10.09 12.41 -6.45
CA PRO A 71 -10.84 11.55 -5.54
C PRO A 71 -11.49 10.39 -6.28
N VAL A 72 -11.44 9.21 -5.66
CA VAL A 72 -12.04 7.98 -6.19
C VAL A 72 -12.71 7.19 -5.06
N ASP A 73 -13.77 6.47 -5.43
CA ASP A 73 -14.36 5.46 -4.58
C ASP A 73 -13.80 4.07 -4.95
N LEU A 74 -13.52 3.27 -3.93
CA LEU A 74 -13.16 1.87 -4.08
C LEU A 74 -14.44 1.03 -4.03
N VAL A 75 -14.71 0.27 -5.08
CA VAL A 75 -15.89 -0.60 -5.19
C VAL A 75 -15.44 -2.04 -5.36
N ALA A 76 -16.00 -2.92 -4.54
CA ALA A 76 -15.79 -4.37 -4.61
C ALA A 76 -17.05 -5.07 -5.14
N ASP A 77 -16.86 -6.01 -6.07
CA ASP A 77 -17.88 -6.92 -6.54
C ASP A 77 -17.72 -8.26 -5.81
N THR A 78 -18.78 -8.75 -5.15
CA THR A 78 -18.80 -10.06 -4.48
C THR A 78 -19.32 -11.20 -5.36
N GLY A 79 -19.70 -10.88 -6.61
CA GLY A 79 -20.41 -11.78 -7.53
C GLY A 79 -21.93 -11.71 -7.40
N ASP A 80 -22.45 -11.26 -6.25
CA ASP A 80 -23.89 -11.12 -5.99
C ASP A 80 -24.32 -9.64 -5.85
N TRP A 81 -23.47 -8.78 -5.28
CA TRP A 81 -23.72 -7.35 -5.13
C TRP A 81 -22.43 -6.53 -5.05
N GLU A 82 -22.55 -5.22 -5.21
CA GLU A 82 -21.44 -4.28 -5.06
C GLU A 82 -21.35 -3.73 -3.63
N VAL A 83 -20.12 -3.58 -3.14
CA VAL A 83 -19.79 -2.94 -1.86
C VAL A 83 -18.96 -1.70 -2.14
N GLU A 84 -19.50 -0.53 -1.80
CA GLU A 84 -18.87 0.75 -2.07
C GLU A 84 -18.19 1.34 -0.83
N GLY A 85 -16.99 1.90 -1.02
CA GLY A 85 -16.23 2.62 0.00
C GLY A 85 -15.24 1.73 0.74
N GLN A 86 -14.01 2.24 0.91
CA GLN A 86 -12.88 1.49 1.45
C GLN A 86 -13.17 0.82 2.81
N VAL A 87 -13.89 1.49 3.71
CA VAL A 87 -14.22 0.93 5.04
C VAL A 87 -15.19 -0.26 4.95
N ALA A 88 -16.14 -0.22 4.01
CA ALA A 88 -17.09 -1.31 3.80
C ALA A 88 -16.38 -2.49 3.11
N VAL A 89 -15.56 -2.20 2.10
CA VAL A 89 -14.74 -3.21 1.39
C VAL A 89 -13.82 -3.95 2.36
N HIS A 90 -13.13 -3.26 3.27
CA HIS A 90 -12.26 -3.88 4.29
C HIS A 90 -12.99 -4.85 5.24
N ARG A 91 -14.32 -4.77 5.32
CA ARG A 91 -15.15 -5.64 6.17
C ARG A 91 -15.91 -6.68 5.37
N ALA A 92 -15.84 -6.62 4.05
CA ALA A 92 -16.50 -7.57 3.18
C ALA A 92 -15.71 -8.88 3.10
N SER A 93 -16.39 -9.94 2.68
CA SER A 93 -15.79 -11.22 2.35
C SER A 93 -16.34 -11.70 1.01
N GLY A 94 -15.65 -12.65 0.38
CA GLY A 94 -16.07 -13.17 -0.93
C GLY A 94 -15.93 -12.13 -2.06
N ILE A 95 -14.98 -11.20 -1.94
CA ILE A 95 -14.69 -10.23 -3.00
C ILE A 95 -14.10 -10.99 -4.19
N VAL A 96 -14.69 -10.80 -5.36
CA VAL A 96 -14.24 -11.35 -6.65
C VAL A 96 -13.35 -10.35 -7.38
N ARG A 97 -13.71 -9.06 -7.35
CA ARG A 97 -12.99 -8.02 -8.09
C ARG A 97 -13.10 -6.65 -7.43
N LEU A 98 -12.08 -5.81 -7.60
CA LEU A 98 -12.11 -4.39 -7.28
C LEU A 98 -12.14 -3.52 -8.53
N ARG A 99 -12.72 -2.33 -8.39
CA ARG A 99 -12.64 -1.24 -9.36
C ARG A 99 -12.61 0.11 -8.67
N LEU A 100 -12.01 1.09 -9.33
CA LEU A 100 -12.10 2.50 -8.95
C LEU A 100 -13.30 3.15 -9.64
N VAL A 101 -13.90 4.13 -8.96
CA VAL A 101 -14.94 5.00 -9.53
C VAL A 101 -14.53 6.45 -9.34
N PRO A 102 -14.37 7.23 -10.42
CA PRO A 102 -14.47 6.84 -11.84
C PRO A 102 -13.35 5.88 -12.29
N PRO A 103 -13.59 5.04 -13.33
CA PRO A 103 -12.65 4.00 -13.75
C PRO A 103 -11.46 4.50 -14.57
N ASP A 104 -11.58 5.66 -15.21
CA ASP A 104 -10.57 6.30 -16.07
C ASP A 104 -9.70 7.30 -15.30
N VAL A 105 -9.50 7.03 -14.01
CA VAL A 105 -8.60 7.82 -13.17
C VAL A 105 -7.14 7.56 -13.52
N SER A 106 -6.33 8.61 -13.48
CA SER A 106 -4.88 8.50 -13.58
C SER A 106 -4.21 8.84 -12.25
N SER A 107 -2.99 8.34 -12.08
CA SER A 107 -2.05 8.81 -11.08
C SER A 107 -1.30 10.05 -11.56
N PRO A 108 -0.55 10.71 -10.66
CA PRO A 108 0.46 11.67 -11.07
C PRO A 108 1.55 11.00 -11.93
N PRO A 109 2.07 11.65 -12.98
CA PRO A 109 3.14 11.11 -13.82
C PRO A 109 4.37 10.63 -13.02
N GLU A 110 4.68 11.31 -11.92
CA GLU A 110 5.78 10.99 -11.02
C GLU A 110 5.67 9.58 -10.42
N VAL A 111 4.47 9.02 -10.32
CA VAL A 111 4.27 7.63 -9.87
C VAL A 111 4.84 6.66 -10.90
N GLY A 112 4.49 6.82 -12.17
CA GLY A 112 5.01 5.99 -13.26
C GLY A 112 6.52 6.17 -13.43
N GLU A 113 7.02 7.40 -13.33
CA GLU A 113 8.47 7.70 -13.37
C GLU A 113 9.23 7.01 -12.22
N ALA A 114 8.68 7.07 -11.00
CA ALA A 114 9.27 6.40 -9.85
C ALA A 114 9.30 4.88 -10.01
N ILE A 115 8.22 4.27 -10.51
CA ILE A 115 8.17 2.83 -10.78
C ILE A 115 9.17 2.43 -11.86
N ALA A 116 9.26 3.18 -12.95
CA ALA A 116 10.19 2.89 -14.05
C ALA A 116 11.66 2.99 -13.62
N ALA A 117 11.99 3.94 -12.73
CA ALA A 117 13.34 4.15 -12.22
C ALA A 117 13.69 3.26 -11.01
N ALA A 118 12.73 2.52 -10.44
CA ALA A 118 12.95 1.75 -9.22
C ALA A 118 13.85 0.53 -9.47
N ASP A 119 14.89 0.39 -8.64
CA ASP A 119 15.70 -0.83 -8.57
C ASP A 119 14.90 -2.03 -8.01
N GLN A 120 13.82 -1.75 -7.28
CA GLN A 120 12.89 -2.73 -6.72
C GLN A 120 11.56 -2.03 -6.40
N VAL A 121 10.44 -2.70 -6.68
CA VAL A 121 9.10 -2.30 -6.22
C VAL A 121 8.67 -3.23 -5.10
N VAL A 122 8.13 -2.68 -4.02
CA VAL A 122 7.63 -3.46 -2.88
C VAL A 122 6.12 -3.27 -2.76
N LEU A 123 5.39 -4.38 -2.83
CA LEU A 123 3.95 -4.42 -2.61
C LEU A 123 3.66 -4.90 -1.19
N GLY A 124 2.95 -4.09 -0.42
CA GLY A 124 2.65 -4.38 0.97
C GLY A 124 3.85 -4.22 1.91
N PRO A 125 3.78 -4.77 3.14
CA PRO A 125 2.64 -5.53 3.66
C PRO A 125 1.41 -4.65 3.88
N GLY A 126 0.25 -5.26 3.96
CA GLY A 126 -1.04 -4.60 4.19
C GLY A 126 -2.19 -5.34 3.52
N SER A 127 -3.42 -4.97 3.85
CA SER A 127 -4.61 -5.65 3.34
C SER A 127 -4.63 -5.67 1.81
N LEU A 128 -4.80 -6.85 1.24
CA LEU A 128 -4.63 -7.08 -0.20
C LEU A 128 -5.51 -6.13 -1.02
N TYR A 129 -6.80 -6.06 -0.67
CA TYR A 129 -7.77 -5.26 -1.41
C TYR A 129 -7.67 -3.77 -1.09
N THR A 130 -7.76 -3.38 0.19
CA THR A 130 -7.90 -1.95 0.55
C THR A 130 -6.57 -1.22 0.75
N SER A 131 -5.43 -1.90 0.64
CA SER A 131 -4.10 -1.27 0.75
C SER A 131 -3.25 -1.52 -0.49
N VAL A 132 -3.00 -2.79 -0.84
CA VAL A 132 -2.09 -3.12 -1.96
C VAL A 132 -2.76 -2.80 -3.29
N LEU A 133 -3.89 -3.43 -3.58
CA LEU A 133 -4.66 -3.21 -4.80
C LEU A 133 -5.17 -1.78 -4.88
N ALA A 134 -5.77 -1.23 -3.82
CA ALA A 134 -6.23 0.16 -3.81
C ALA A 134 -5.14 1.19 -4.20
N ALA A 135 -3.86 0.89 -3.96
CA ALA A 135 -2.74 1.74 -4.35
C ALA A 135 -2.22 1.50 -5.77
N THR A 136 -2.56 0.38 -6.41
CA THR A 136 -2.05 -0.02 -7.73
C THR A 136 -3.10 -0.09 -8.82
N LEU A 137 -4.40 0.04 -8.49
CA LEU A 137 -5.52 -0.15 -9.41
C LEU A 137 -5.63 0.88 -10.55
N ALA A 138 -4.97 2.03 -10.44
CA ALA A 138 -4.98 3.03 -11.50
C ALA A 138 -4.34 2.44 -12.78
N PRO A 139 -4.97 2.55 -13.97
CA PRO A 139 -4.50 1.87 -15.18
C PRO A 139 -3.04 2.19 -15.57
N ASP A 140 -2.63 3.43 -15.39
CA ASP A 140 -1.26 3.90 -15.64
C ASP A 140 -0.24 3.32 -14.64
N VAL A 141 -0.64 3.06 -13.40
CA VAL A 141 0.19 2.34 -12.42
C VAL A 141 0.32 0.88 -12.78
N VAL A 142 -0.76 0.21 -13.18
CA VAL A 142 -0.72 -1.18 -13.67
C VAL A 142 0.22 -1.28 -14.88
N GLU A 143 0.12 -0.35 -15.82
CA GLU A 143 0.99 -0.29 -17.00
C GLU A 143 2.46 -0.06 -16.61
N ALA A 144 2.73 0.90 -15.71
CA ALA A 144 4.08 1.18 -15.22
C ALA A 144 4.68 -0.03 -14.50
N LEU A 145 3.90 -0.75 -13.69
CA LEU A 145 4.34 -1.98 -13.05
C LEU A 145 4.64 -3.06 -14.07
N ALA A 146 3.85 -3.22 -15.13
CA ALA A 146 4.13 -4.20 -16.18
C ALA A 146 5.39 -3.88 -17.00
N GLY A 147 5.71 -2.59 -17.18
CA GLY A 147 6.88 -2.10 -17.93
C GLY A 147 8.13 -1.82 -17.10
N ARG A 148 8.11 -2.09 -15.79
CA ARG A 148 9.19 -1.77 -14.85
C ARG A 148 10.52 -2.48 -15.18
N GLY A 149 11.64 -1.87 -14.76
CA GLY A 149 12.97 -2.49 -14.89
C GLY A 149 13.39 -3.37 -13.71
N GLY A 150 13.03 -2.98 -12.48
CA GLY A 150 13.37 -3.71 -11.25
C GLY A 150 12.31 -4.76 -10.85
N PRO A 151 12.67 -5.73 -10.00
CA PRO A 151 11.73 -6.74 -9.53
C PRO A 151 10.64 -6.15 -8.64
N THR A 152 9.44 -6.72 -8.72
CA THR A 152 8.36 -6.50 -7.77
C THR A 152 8.31 -7.61 -6.73
N VAL A 153 8.43 -7.24 -5.46
CA VAL A 153 8.38 -8.15 -4.32
C VAL A 153 7.06 -7.92 -3.58
N LEU A 154 6.25 -8.97 -3.45
CA LEU A 154 5.09 -8.98 -2.56
C LEU A 154 5.53 -9.38 -1.16
N VAL A 155 5.30 -8.53 -0.16
CA VAL A 155 5.50 -8.89 1.25
C VAL A 155 4.18 -9.44 1.79
N ALA A 156 4.15 -10.72 2.13
CA ALA A 156 2.93 -11.33 2.66
C ALA A 156 2.61 -10.82 4.07
N ASN A 157 1.33 -10.82 4.41
CA ASN A 157 0.90 -10.46 5.76
C ASN A 157 1.24 -11.57 6.75
N LEU A 158 1.64 -11.18 7.96
CA LEU A 158 1.91 -12.14 9.06
C LEU A 158 0.63 -12.77 9.62
N GLN A 159 -0.51 -12.11 9.39
CA GLN A 159 -1.83 -12.56 9.81
C GLN A 159 -2.77 -12.46 8.61
N PRO A 160 -3.71 -13.40 8.45
CA PRO A 160 -4.73 -13.29 7.42
C PRO A 160 -5.62 -12.07 7.68
N ASP A 161 -6.02 -11.40 6.60
CA ASP A 161 -7.00 -10.31 6.63
C ASP A 161 -8.37 -10.83 6.19
N VAL A 162 -9.44 -10.30 6.80
CA VAL A 162 -10.83 -10.77 6.59
C VAL A 162 -11.27 -10.70 5.13
N GLU A 163 -10.88 -9.65 4.43
CA GLU A 163 -11.29 -9.44 3.04
C GLU A 163 -10.56 -10.33 2.04
N SER A 164 -9.40 -10.88 2.38
CA SER A 164 -8.48 -11.51 1.43
C SER A 164 -8.63 -13.04 1.44
N PRO A 165 -8.36 -13.73 0.31
CA PRO A 165 -8.21 -15.17 0.33
C PRO A 165 -7.13 -15.61 1.33
N GLU A 166 -7.33 -16.74 2.01
CA GLU A 166 -6.35 -17.25 2.98
C GLU A 166 -5.09 -17.82 2.30
N ALA A 167 -5.26 -18.54 1.17
CA ALA A 167 -4.16 -19.15 0.44
C ALA A 167 -3.38 -18.10 -0.37
N LEU A 168 -2.05 -18.19 -0.33
CA LEU A 168 -1.18 -17.25 -1.05
C LEU A 168 -1.34 -17.34 -2.57
N ASP A 169 -1.53 -18.54 -3.13
CA ASP A 169 -1.80 -18.68 -4.57
C ASP A 169 -3.11 -17.99 -4.97
N ASP A 170 -4.16 -18.04 -4.14
CA ASP A 170 -5.41 -17.32 -4.41
C ASP A 170 -5.19 -15.80 -4.35
N GLN A 171 -4.37 -15.31 -3.42
CA GLN A 171 -4.00 -13.88 -3.37
C GLN A 171 -3.20 -13.47 -4.62
N LEU A 172 -2.29 -14.32 -5.11
CA LEU A 172 -1.51 -14.08 -6.32
C LEU A 172 -2.41 -14.08 -7.57
N LEU A 173 -3.37 -15.00 -7.67
CA LEU A 173 -4.38 -15.01 -8.73
C LEU A 173 -5.20 -13.72 -8.72
N VAL A 174 -5.63 -13.26 -7.54
CA VAL A 174 -6.33 -11.99 -7.40
C VAL A 174 -5.49 -10.82 -7.91
N LEU A 175 -4.19 -10.75 -7.56
CA LEU A 175 -3.29 -9.71 -8.09
C LEU A 175 -3.18 -9.80 -9.62
N GLU A 176 -3.01 -11.02 -10.15
CA GLU A 176 -2.87 -11.27 -11.58
C GLU A 176 -4.12 -10.84 -12.37
N ASP A 177 -5.31 -11.09 -11.84
CA ASP A 177 -6.60 -10.67 -12.42
C ASP A 177 -6.80 -9.15 -12.44
N HIS A 178 -6.00 -8.42 -11.65
CA HIS A 178 -5.90 -6.97 -11.64
C HIS A 178 -4.65 -6.45 -12.37
N GLY A 179 -3.95 -7.32 -13.11
CA GLY A 179 -2.79 -6.96 -13.93
C GLY A 179 -1.48 -6.83 -13.15
N ILE A 180 -1.45 -7.22 -11.87
CA ILE A 180 -0.27 -7.13 -11.01
C ILE A 180 0.36 -8.50 -10.87
N ARG A 181 1.63 -8.63 -11.29
CA ARG A 181 2.40 -9.88 -11.16
C ARG A 181 3.68 -9.62 -10.37
N PRO A 182 3.72 -10.00 -9.07
CA PRO A 182 4.95 -10.03 -8.31
C PRO A 182 5.92 -11.05 -8.90
N ASP A 183 7.22 -10.73 -8.87
CA ASP A 183 8.28 -11.65 -9.28
C ASP A 183 8.72 -12.56 -8.14
N MET A 184 8.45 -12.14 -6.89
CA MET A 184 8.79 -12.89 -5.68
C MET A 184 7.80 -12.59 -4.56
N VAL A 185 7.53 -13.59 -3.73
CA VAL A 185 6.87 -13.41 -2.43
C VAL A 185 7.90 -13.50 -1.30
N LEU A 186 7.97 -12.46 -0.47
CA LEU A 186 8.72 -12.45 0.78
C LEU A 186 7.81 -12.90 1.92
N LEU A 187 8.18 -14.01 2.56
CA LEU A 187 7.50 -14.61 3.70
C LEU A 187 8.36 -14.54 4.96
N ASP A 188 7.69 -14.46 6.11
CA ASP A 188 8.35 -14.67 7.38
C ASP A 188 8.81 -16.13 7.52
N GLU A 189 9.96 -16.32 8.15
CA GLU A 189 10.51 -17.65 8.39
C GLU A 189 9.61 -18.50 9.30
N ALA A 190 8.75 -17.90 10.12
CA ALA A 190 7.79 -18.62 10.94
C ALA A 190 6.49 -18.97 10.20
N PHE A 191 6.31 -18.54 8.93
CA PHE A 191 5.12 -18.89 8.16
C PHE A 191 4.99 -20.42 8.00
N ASP A 192 3.82 -20.95 8.35
CA ASP A 192 3.52 -22.38 8.41
C ASP A 192 2.40 -22.82 7.45
N GLY A 193 1.88 -21.89 6.63
CA GLY A 193 0.91 -22.19 5.58
C GLY A 193 1.52 -22.82 4.32
N GLU A 194 0.66 -23.06 3.33
CA GLU A 194 1.08 -23.62 2.05
C GLU A 194 1.90 -22.60 1.24
N MET A 195 2.98 -23.09 0.60
CA MET A 195 3.81 -22.25 -0.26
C MET A 195 3.13 -22.07 -1.61
N PRO A 196 3.15 -20.86 -2.19
CA PRO A 196 2.62 -20.65 -3.53
C PRO A 196 3.44 -21.44 -4.56
N GLU A 197 2.77 -22.09 -5.50
CA GLU A 197 3.40 -22.79 -6.63
C GLU A 197 3.70 -21.85 -7.80
N THR A 198 2.97 -20.73 -7.86
CA THR A 198 2.94 -19.83 -9.02
C THR A 198 3.99 -18.72 -8.99
N CYS A 199 4.65 -18.48 -7.84
CA CYS A 199 5.61 -17.39 -7.66
C CYS A 199 6.80 -17.84 -6.78
N PRO A 200 8.06 -17.49 -7.14
CA PRO A 200 9.22 -17.75 -6.29
C PRO A 200 9.07 -17.19 -4.87
N VAL A 201 9.48 -17.98 -3.89
CA VAL A 201 9.37 -17.62 -2.46
C VAL A 201 10.74 -17.37 -1.85
N LYS A 202 10.83 -16.29 -1.09
CA LYS A 202 11.94 -16.04 -0.19
C LYS A 202 11.46 -15.98 1.25
N ARG A 203 12.13 -16.72 2.13
CA ARG A 203 11.88 -16.71 3.57
C ARG A 203 12.98 -15.97 4.29
N ALA A 204 12.60 -15.12 5.23
CA ALA A 204 13.51 -14.42 6.12
C ALA A 204 12.82 -14.10 7.45
N PRO A 205 13.56 -13.91 8.55
CA PRO A 205 12.97 -13.33 9.76
C PRO A 205 12.56 -11.90 9.43
N VAL A 206 11.26 -11.60 9.42
CA VAL A 206 10.74 -10.25 9.15
C VAL A 206 9.76 -9.77 10.20
N SER A 207 9.38 -10.63 11.15
CA SER A 207 8.46 -10.32 12.24
C SER A 207 9.18 -9.81 13.50
N ALA A 208 8.52 -8.89 14.20
CA ALA A 208 8.91 -8.41 15.52
C ALA A 208 8.55 -9.43 16.62
N SER A 209 9.06 -9.22 17.82
CA SER A 209 8.72 -10.04 18.99
C SER A 209 7.20 -10.12 19.18
N GLY A 210 6.68 -11.36 19.18
CA GLY A 210 5.24 -11.64 19.25
C GLY A 210 4.57 -11.96 17.91
N GLY A 211 5.27 -11.84 16.77
CA GLY A 211 4.83 -12.37 15.47
C GLY A 211 3.62 -11.67 14.84
N ARG A 212 3.18 -10.53 15.37
CA ARG A 212 1.97 -9.82 14.90
C ARG A 212 2.25 -8.65 13.98
N LEU A 213 3.47 -8.11 14.04
CA LEU A 213 3.89 -6.94 13.28
C LEU A 213 5.22 -7.26 12.61
N HIS A 214 5.42 -6.73 11.42
CA HIS A 214 6.72 -6.75 10.79
C HIS A 214 7.70 -5.87 11.58
N ASP A 215 8.91 -6.37 11.78
CA ASP A 215 10.03 -5.55 12.25
C ASP A 215 10.61 -4.80 11.04
N PRO A 216 10.62 -3.46 11.03
CA PRO A 216 11.03 -2.69 9.87
C PRO A 216 12.52 -2.86 9.53
N VAL A 217 13.38 -3.13 10.51
CA VAL A 217 14.81 -3.33 10.30
C VAL A 217 15.05 -4.68 9.65
N LEU A 218 14.44 -5.73 10.20
CA LEU A 218 14.55 -7.08 9.65
C LEU A 218 13.95 -7.17 8.24
N LEU A 219 12.77 -6.56 8.03
CA LEU A 219 12.14 -6.48 6.72
C LEU A 219 13.02 -5.75 5.70
N GLY A 220 13.62 -4.62 6.07
CA GLY A 220 14.54 -3.88 5.19
C GLY A 220 15.78 -4.70 4.81
N VAL A 221 16.36 -5.44 5.77
CA VAL A 221 17.47 -6.37 5.49
C VAL A 221 17.03 -7.46 4.52
N ALA A 222 15.87 -8.07 4.73
CA ALA A 222 15.35 -9.11 3.85
C ALA A 222 15.14 -8.58 2.42
N LEU A 223 14.47 -7.44 2.26
CA LEU A 223 14.21 -6.78 0.98
C LEU A 223 15.51 -6.44 0.22
N SER A 224 16.57 -6.01 0.93
CA SER A 224 17.86 -5.70 0.30
C SER A 224 18.51 -6.90 -0.40
N THR A 225 18.06 -8.12 -0.07
CA THR A 225 18.54 -9.37 -0.67
C THR A 225 17.60 -9.93 -1.76
N CYS A 226 16.45 -9.31 -2.00
CA CYS A 226 15.47 -9.66 -3.04
C CYS A 226 15.81 -8.95 -4.36
N THR A 227 16.94 -9.28 -4.97
CA THR A 227 17.41 -8.63 -6.20
C THR A 227 17.04 -9.43 -7.44
N ALA A 228 17.11 -8.79 -8.62
CA ALA A 228 16.88 -9.45 -9.91
C ALA A 228 17.82 -10.66 -10.17
N ALA A 229 18.96 -10.76 -9.47
CA ALA A 229 19.86 -11.89 -9.59
C ALA A 229 19.38 -13.15 -8.83
N ASN A 230 18.42 -12.99 -7.93
CA ASN A 230 17.87 -14.05 -7.07
C ASN A 230 16.39 -14.34 -7.40
N ILE A 231 15.94 -13.92 -8.59
CA ILE A 231 14.61 -14.11 -9.16
C ILE A 231 14.75 -14.90 -10.45
#